data_AF-A0A356QRN6-F1
#
_entry.id   AF-A0A356QRN6-F1
#
_cell.length_a   1.000
_cell.length_b   1.000
_cell.length_c   1.000
_cell.angle_alpha   90.00
_cell.angle_beta   90.00
_cell.angle_gamma   90.00
#
_symmetry.space_group_name_H-M   'P 1'
#
loop_
_entity.id
_entity.type
_entity.pdbx_description
1 polymer ?
#
loop_
_entity_poly.entity_id
_entity_poly.type
_entity_poly.pdbx_seq_one_letter_code
_entity_poly.pdbx_strand_id
1 'polypeptide(L)'
;PEDDARNPATIADNVGDNVGDVAGMGADLYESYCGSILATAALGVAAFSGVSDKDYFMQLSALFLPILIAAAGIGLSVWGIWQVKTQEDASQRSLLAALAPGV
;
A
#
# COMPACT_ATOMS: atom_id res chain seq x y z
N PRO A 1 13.53 32.94 0.29
CA PRO A 1 12.44 32.07 0.79
C PRO A 1 12.50 30.74 0.06
N GLU A 2 12.14 29.64 0.72
CA GLU A 2 11.80 28.39 0.04
C GLU A 2 10.58 28.65 -0.85
N ASP A 3 10.54 28.04 -2.04
CA ASP A 3 9.51 28.29 -3.05
C ASP A 3 9.33 29.75 -3.50
N ASP A 4 10.42 30.51 -3.55
CA ASP A 4 10.36 31.87 -4.09
C ASP A 4 10.06 31.85 -5.60
N ALA A 5 8.99 32.53 -6.01
CA ALA A 5 8.57 32.63 -7.41
C ALA A 5 9.65 33.23 -8.35
N ARG A 6 10.68 33.88 -7.82
CA ARG A 6 11.82 34.40 -8.60
C ARG A 6 12.88 33.33 -8.89
N ASN A 7 12.85 32.20 -8.17
CA ASN A 7 13.73 31.07 -8.44
C ASN A 7 13.10 30.20 -9.53
N PRO A 8 13.71 30.07 -10.72
CA PRO A 8 13.14 29.30 -11.82
C PRO A 8 13.07 27.79 -11.55
N ALA A 9 13.76 27.29 -10.52
CA ALA A 9 13.76 25.87 -10.17
C ALA A 9 12.53 25.42 -9.38
N THR A 10 11.74 26.33 -8.82
CA THR A 10 10.58 25.99 -7.95
C THR A 10 9.48 25.26 -8.69
N ILE A 11 9.30 25.55 -9.99
CA ILE A 11 8.38 24.78 -10.83
C ILE A 11 8.87 23.34 -11.00
N ALA A 12 10.17 23.14 -11.21
CA ALA A 12 10.73 21.81 -11.36
C ALA A 12 10.69 21.01 -10.05
N ASP A 13 10.84 21.68 -8.91
CA ASP A 13 10.74 21.10 -7.57
C ASP A 13 9.33 20.57 -7.29
N ASN A 14 8.31 21.43 -7.45
CA ASN A 14 6.91 21.05 -7.28
C ASN A 14 6.45 19.98 -8.29
N VAL A 15 7.02 19.98 -9.51
CA VAL A 15 6.80 18.87 -10.46
C VAL A 15 7.50 17.59 -9.98
N GLY A 16 8.71 17.72 -9.44
CA GLY A 16 9.49 16.65 -8.84
C GLY A 16 8.74 15.95 -7.72
N ASP A 17 8.12 16.67 -6.80
CA ASP A 17 7.34 16.09 -5.69
C ASP A 17 6.18 15.22 -6.19
N ASN A 18 5.48 15.67 -7.24
CA ASN A 18 4.39 14.88 -7.81
C ASN A 18 4.89 13.67 -8.60
N VAL A 19 5.99 13.81 -9.33
CA VAL A 19 6.52 12.74 -10.19
C VAL A 19 7.27 11.69 -9.38
N GLY A 20 8.10 12.11 -8.43
CA GLY A 20 8.88 11.23 -7.56
C GLY A 20 8.04 10.69 -6.41
N ASP A 21 7.61 11.58 -5.53
CA ASP A 21 7.05 11.18 -4.24
C ASP A 21 5.64 10.60 -4.37
N VAL A 22 4.85 11.05 -5.34
CA VAL A 22 3.50 10.50 -5.57
C VAL A 22 3.51 9.37 -6.59
N ALA A 23 3.90 9.65 -7.84
CA ALA A 23 3.81 8.64 -8.90
C ALA A 23 4.83 7.51 -8.72
N GLY A 24 6.08 7.85 -8.36
CA GLY A 24 7.14 6.86 -8.11
C GLY A 24 6.83 5.97 -6.92
N MET A 25 6.53 6.55 -5.76
CA MET A 25 6.17 5.78 -4.56
C MET A 25 4.92 4.92 -4.78
N GLY A 26 3.90 5.45 -5.48
CA GLY A 26 2.69 4.69 -5.81
C GLY A 26 2.98 3.44 -6.65
N ALA A 27 3.84 3.55 -7.65
CA ALA A 27 4.25 2.41 -8.48
C ALA A 27 5.07 1.39 -7.69
N ASP A 28 6.02 1.84 -6.87
CA ASP A 28 6.86 0.98 -6.02
C ASP A 28 6.03 0.16 -5.03
N LEU A 29 5.08 0.81 -4.36
CA LEU A 29 4.15 0.14 -3.44
C LEU A 29 3.23 -0.86 -4.17
N TYR A 30 2.74 -0.52 -5.36
CA TYR A 30 1.91 -1.43 -6.14
C TYR A 30 2.68 -2.69 -6.55
N GLU A 31 3.91 -2.54 -7.06
CA GLU A 31 4.76 -3.66 -7.46
C GLU A 31 5.06 -4.57 -6.26
N SER A 32 5.47 -3.99 -5.13
CA SER A 32 5.74 -4.74 -3.90
C SER A 32 4.49 -5.47 -3.38
N TYR A 33 3.32 -4.81 -3.41
CA TYR A 33 2.06 -5.39 -2.95
C TYR A 33 1.63 -6.58 -3.84
N CYS A 34 1.56 -6.38 -5.15
CA CYS A 34 1.23 -7.46 -6.10
C CYS A 34 2.26 -8.59 -6.06
N GLY A 35 3.54 -8.26 -6.01
CA GLY A 35 4.63 -9.23 -5.92
C GLY A 35 4.51 -10.13 -4.69
N SER A 36 4.23 -9.56 -3.51
CA SER A 36 4.08 -10.34 -2.27
C SER A 36 2.91 -11.33 -2.32
N ILE A 37 1.76 -10.91 -2.89
CA ILE A 37 0.56 -11.75 -3.01
C ILE A 37 0.83 -12.89 -4.00
N LEU A 38 1.34 -12.57 -5.19
CA LEU A 38 1.58 -13.55 -6.24
C LEU A 38 2.68 -14.54 -5.86
N ALA A 39 3.77 -14.08 -5.23
CA ALA A 39 4.84 -14.95 -4.76
C ALA A 39 4.33 -15.93 -3.70
N THR A 40 3.54 -15.45 -2.74
CA THR A 40 2.94 -16.30 -1.71
C THR A 40 1.97 -17.32 -2.31
N ALA A 41 1.13 -16.88 -3.25
CA ALA A 41 0.16 -17.75 -3.93
C ALA A 41 0.86 -18.85 -4.75
N ALA A 42 1.90 -18.48 -5.51
CA ALA A 42 2.71 -19.43 -6.29
C ALA A 42 3.43 -20.44 -5.39
N LEU A 43 4.04 -19.97 -4.29
CA LEU A 43 4.68 -20.84 -3.30
C LEU A 43 3.67 -21.81 -2.67
N GLY A 44 2.47 -21.32 -2.33
CA GLY A 44 1.38 -22.11 -1.80
C GLY A 44 0.96 -23.24 -2.74
N VAL A 45 0.75 -22.95 -4.02
CA VAL A 45 0.43 -23.97 -5.03
C VAL A 45 1.57 -24.98 -5.18
N ALA A 46 2.82 -24.51 -5.24
CA ALA A 46 3.99 -25.39 -5.39
C ALA A 46 4.14 -26.37 -4.21
N ALA A 47 3.84 -25.92 -2.98
CA ALA A 47 3.93 -26.72 -1.77
C ALA A 47 2.94 -27.92 -1.75
N PHE A 48 1.84 -27.83 -2.50
CA PHE A 48 0.79 -28.85 -2.57
C PHE A 48 0.66 -29.51 -3.95
N SER A 49 1.73 -29.54 -4.75
CA SER A 49 1.77 -29.96 -6.18
C SER A 49 1.41 -31.44 -6.50
N GLY A 50 0.72 -32.14 -5.61
CA GLY A 50 0.21 -33.50 -5.84
C GLY A 50 -0.98 -33.58 -6.80
N VAL A 51 -1.35 -34.82 -7.16
CA VAL A 51 -2.39 -35.14 -8.17
C VAL A 51 -3.66 -35.71 -7.56
N SER A 52 -3.74 -35.82 -6.22
CA SER A 52 -4.94 -36.31 -5.54
C SER A 52 -5.99 -35.20 -5.46
N ASP A 53 -7.27 -35.58 -5.33
CA ASP A 53 -8.36 -34.60 -5.12
C ASP A 53 -8.12 -33.69 -3.91
N LYS A 54 -7.50 -34.24 -2.85
CA LYS A 54 -7.11 -33.47 -1.65
C LYS A 54 -6.02 -32.44 -1.94
N ASP A 55 -5.06 -32.78 -2.81
CA ASP A 55 -3.95 -31.91 -3.18
C ASP A 55 -4.49 -30.73 -4.01
N TYR A 56 -5.41 -31.00 -4.94
CA TYR A 56 -6.08 -29.97 -5.74
C TYR A 56 -6.84 -28.96 -4.86
N PHE A 57 -7.60 -29.46 -3.88
CA PHE A 57 -8.29 -28.58 -2.93
C PHE A 57 -7.32 -27.71 -2.11
N MET A 58 -6.19 -28.28 -1.68
CA MET A 58 -5.16 -27.55 -0.94
C MET A 58 -4.44 -26.51 -1.81
N GLN A 59 -4.15 -26.82 -3.07
CA GLN A 59 -3.58 -25.85 -4.02
C GLN A 59 -4.50 -24.65 -4.21
N LEU A 60 -5.79 -24.87 -4.44
CA LEU A 60 -6.77 -23.78 -4.55
C LEU A 60 -6.88 -22.97 -3.26
N SER A 61 -6.91 -23.64 -2.10
CA SER A 61 -6.96 -22.95 -0.81
C SER A 61 -5.73 -22.06 -0.61
N ALA A 62 -4.54 -22.58 -0.91
CA ALA A 62 -3.28 -21.86 -0.77
C ALA A 62 -3.12 -20.71 -1.80
N LEU A 63 -3.70 -20.85 -2.99
CA LEU A 63 -3.77 -19.80 -4.01
C LEU A 63 -4.64 -18.63 -3.54
N PHE A 64 -5.84 -18.91 -3.04
CA PHE A 64 -6.81 -17.88 -2.66
C PHE A 64 -6.52 -17.23 -1.31
N LEU A 65 -5.83 -17.92 -0.39
CA LEU A 65 -5.54 -17.40 0.95
C LEU A 65 -4.88 -16.00 0.95
N PRO A 66 -3.74 -15.77 0.27
CA PRO A 66 -3.11 -14.44 0.26
C PRO A 66 -3.98 -13.37 -0.43
N ILE A 67 -4.80 -13.75 -1.42
CA ILE A 67 -5.72 -12.84 -2.11
C ILE A 67 -6.84 -12.39 -1.16
N LEU A 68 -7.40 -13.31 -0.38
CA LEU A 68 -8.45 -12.99 0.59
C LEU A 68 -7.91 -12.14 1.75
N ILE A 69 -6.69 -12.43 2.22
CA ILE A 69 -6.00 -11.59 3.23
C ILE A 69 -5.79 -10.17 2.68
N ALA A 70 -5.33 -10.05 1.44
CA ALA A 70 -5.15 -8.76 0.77
C ALA A 70 -6.47 -7.99 0.65
N ALA A 71 -7.56 -8.64 0.22
CA ALA A 71 -8.89 -8.04 0.13
C ALA A 71 -9.44 -7.58 1.49
N ALA A 72 -9.26 -8.39 2.53
CA ALA A 72 -9.63 -8.00 3.90
C ALA A 72 -8.79 -6.81 4.39
N GLY A 73 -7.49 -6.81 4.07
CA GLY A 73 -6.58 -5.70 4.35
C GLY A 73 -7.05 -4.38 3.73
N ILE A 74 -7.45 -4.38 2.45
CA ILE A 74 -8.01 -3.20 1.78
C ILE A 74 -9.23 -2.67 2.54
N GLY A 75 -10.14 -3.55 2.97
CA GLY A 75 -11.31 -3.15 3.76
C GLY A 75 -10.93 -2.49 5.10
N LEU A 76 -9.95 -3.07 5.81
CA LEU A 76 -9.43 -2.50 7.06
C LEU A 76 -8.72 -1.17 6.84
N SER A 77 -7.96 -1.01 5.75
CA SER A 77 -7.30 0.25 5.39
C SER A 77 -8.32 1.35 5.10
N VAL A 78 -9.38 1.07 4.34
CA VAL A 78 -10.46 2.04 4.10
C VAL A 78 -11.11 2.46 5.43
N TRP A 79 -11.33 1.51 6.33
CA TRP A 79 -11.86 1.82 7.67
C TRP A 79 -10.89 2.66 8.52
N GLY A 80 -9.59 2.36 8.48
CA GLY A 80 -8.54 3.12 9.16
C GLY A 80 -8.46 4.58 8.70
N ILE A 81 -8.61 4.83 7.39
CA ILE A 81 -8.64 6.20 6.83
C ILE A 81 -9.76 7.03 7.47
N TRP A 82 -10.94 6.46 7.75
CA TRP A 82 -12.04 7.18 8.41
C TRP A 82 -11.76 7.54 9.87
N GLN A 83 -10.80 6.89 10.52
CA GLN A 83 -10.40 7.21 11.89
C GLN A 83 -9.43 8.38 11.96
N VAL A 84 -8.74 8.71 10.85
CA VAL A 84 -7.84 9.86 10.78
C VAL A 84 -8.67 11.14 10.73
N LYS A 85 -8.59 11.94 11.79
CA LYS A 85 -9.30 13.22 11.93
C LYS A 85 -8.35 14.29 12.47
N THR A 86 -8.37 15.46 11.83
CA THR A 86 -7.54 16.62 12.21
C THR A 86 -8.42 17.85 12.42
N GLN A 87 -7.86 18.89 13.04
CA GLN A 87 -8.51 20.20 13.23
C GLN A 87 -7.72 21.24 12.43
N GLU A 88 -8.37 22.37 12.12
CA GLU A 88 -7.68 23.53 11.52
C GLU A 88 -6.63 24.07 12.51
N ASP A 89 -5.50 24.58 11.99
CA ASP A 89 -4.34 25.08 12.77
C ASP A 89 -3.68 24.05 13.73
N ALA A 90 -3.73 22.76 13.40
CA ALA A 90 -3.11 21.71 14.20
C ALA A 90 -1.57 21.81 14.22
N SER A 91 -0.98 21.72 15.42
CA SER A 91 0.48 21.58 15.57
C SER A 91 1.00 20.28 14.94
N GLN A 92 2.26 20.24 14.52
CA GLN A 92 2.89 19.04 13.94
C GLN A 92 2.78 17.79 14.84
N ARG A 93 2.87 17.96 16.16
CA ARG A 93 2.63 16.87 17.12
C ARG A 93 1.22 16.31 17.02
N SER A 94 0.23 17.19 16.84
CA SER A 94 -1.17 16.81 16.66
C SER A 94 -1.41 16.09 15.34
N LEU A 95 -0.75 16.50 14.25
CA LEU A 95 -0.84 15.84 12.95
C LEU A 95 -0.28 14.41 13.00
N LEU A 96 0.90 14.24 13.59
CA LEU A 96 1.51 12.91 13.75
C LEU A 96 0.63 12.00 14.63
N ALA A 97 0.04 12.55 15.70
CA ALA A 97 -0.88 11.80 16.55
C ALA A 97 -2.17 11.39 15.83
N ALA A 98 -2.66 12.23 14.90
CA ALA A 98 -3.86 11.93 14.12
C ALA A 98 -3.62 10.87 13.03
N LEU A 99 -2.41 10.78 12.48
CA LEU A 99 -2.03 9.76 11.49
C LEU A 99 -1.81 8.38 12.12
N ALA A 100 -1.26 8.32 13.34
CA ALA A 100 -0.96 7.07 14.04
C ALA A 100 -2.12 6.04 14.11
N PRO A 101 -3.39 6.39 14.37
CA PRO A 101 -4.49 5.43 14.38
C PRO A 101 -4.92 4.93 12.99
N GLY A 102 -4.48 5.58 11.90
CA GLY A 102 -4.79 5.17 10.53
C GLY A 102 -3.75 4.24 9.89
N VAL A 103 -2.65 3.95 10.62
CA VAL A 103 -1.55 3.06 10.23
C VAL A 103 -1.61 1.79 11.07
#